data_AF-A0AAJ1XW12-F1
#
_entry.id   AF-A0AAJ1XW12-F1
#
_cell.length_a   1.000
_cell.length_b   1.000
_cell.length_c   1.000
_cell.angle_alpha   90.00
_cell.angle_beta   90.00
_cell.angle_gamma   90.00
#
_symmetry.space_group_name_H-M   'P 1'
#
loop_
_entity.id
_entity.type
_entity.pdbx_description
1 polymer ?
#
loop_
_entity_poly.entity_id
_entity_poly.type
_entity_poly.pdbx_seq_one_letter_code
_entity_poly.pdbx_strand_id
1 'polypeptide(L)' 'MTTKEKIEFIKQVTPHSDSEVEKIIKGMSDTSINRWYEIEKYRIDQELEEAVLTIYC' A
#
# COMPACT_ATOMS: atom_id res chain seq x y z
N MET A 1 -9.72 9.24 2.87
CA MET A 1 -8.85 9.22 1.68
C MET A 1 -9.65 8.97 0.43
N THR A 2 -9.40 9.79 -0.59
CA THR A 2 -9.85 9.65 -1.98
C THR A 2 -9.14 8.49 -2.67
N THR A 3 -9.66 8.02 -3.82
CA THR A 3 -8.98 7.01 -4.65
C THR A 3 -7.57 7.48 -5.06
N LYS A 4 -7.41 8.77 -5.40
CA LYS A 4 -6.11 9.34 -5.78
C LYS A 4 -5.08 9.22 -4.65
N GLU A 5 -5.46 9.59 -3.42
CA GLU A 5 -4.56 9.47 -2.26
C GLU A 5 -4.19 8.01 -1.98
N LYS A 6 -5.10 7.05 -2.19
CA LYS A 6 -4.81 5.61 -2.04
C LYS A 6 -3.81 5.12 -3.07
N ILE A 7 -3.94 5.57 -4.32
CA ILE A 7 -3.00 5.23 -5.40
C ILE A 7 -1.60 5.76 -5.09
N GLU A 8 -1.51 7.02 -4.66
CA GLU A 8 -0.22 7.61 -4.28
C GLU A 8 0.41 6.90 -3.09
N PHE A 9 -0.38 6.50 -2.10
CA PHE A 9 0.11 5.64 -1.00
C PHE A 9 0.66 4.31 -1.54
N ILE A 10 -0.11 3.60 -2.37
CA ILE A 10 0.31 2.30 -2.93
C ILE A 10 1.67 2.46 -3.65
N LYS A 11 1.82 3.46 -4.52
CA LYS A 11 3.08 3.73 -5.24
C LYS A 11 4.28 3.94 -4.31
N GLN A 12 4.08 4.60 -3.17
CA GLN A 12 5.17 4.92 -2.24
C GLN A 12 5.67 3.70 -1.47
N VAL A 13 4.82 2.69 -1.26
CA VAL A 13 5.08 1.64 -0.28
C VAL A 13 5.23 0.26 -0.91
N THR A 14 4.62 0.04 -2.07
CA THR A 14 4.66 -1.23 -2.78
C THR A 14 6.04 -1.43 -3.43
N PRO A 15 6.53 -2.67 -3.59
CA PRO A 15 7.83 -2.92 -4.24
C PRO A 15 7.79 -2.73 -5.78
N HIS A 16 6.62 -2.48 -6.36
CA HIS A 16 6.45 -2.24 -7.79
C HIS A 16 6.81 -0.80 -8.16
N SER A 17 7.31 -0.61 -9.38
CA SER A 17 7.52 0.75 -9.90
C SER A 17 6.19 1.47 -10.15
N ASP A 18 6.20 2.80 -10.10
CA ASP A 18 5.03 3.64 -10.40
C ASP A 18 4.36 3.27 -11.74
N SER A 19 5.17 2.96 -12.77
CA SER A 19 4.69 2.56 -14.09
C SER A 19 3.92 1.24 -14.07
N GLU A 20 4.35 0.28 -13.25
CA GLU A 20 3.65 -0.99 -13.06
C GLU A 20 2.35 -0.79 -12.29
N VAL A 21 2.38 0.01 -11.22
CA VAL A 21 1.19 0.35 -10.43
C VAL A 21 0.11 1.01 -11.31
N GLU A 22 0.49 1.99 -12.13
CA GLU A 22 -0.44 2.66 -13.06
C GLU A 22 -1.06 1.69 -14.09
N LYS A 23 -0.27 0.74 -14.61
CA LYS A 23 -0.78 -0.28 -15.55
C LYS A 23 -1.78 -1.21 -14.89
N ILE A 24 -1.52 -1.64 -13.66
CA ILE A 24 -2.41 -2.54 -12.91
C ILE A 24 -3.72 -1.82 -12.58
N ILE A 25 -3.63 -0.60 -12.06
CA ILE A 25 -4.77 0.16 -11.55
C ILE A 25 -5.73 0.60 -12.67
N LYS A 26 -5.24 0.83 -13.89
CA LYS A 26 -6.08 1.19 -15.05
C LYS A 26 -7.22 0.19 -15.30
N GLY A 27 -7.06 -1.07 -14.93
CA GLY A 27 -8.08 -2.11 -15.07
C GLY A 27 -8.89 -2.40 -13.79
N MET A 28 -8.64 -1.70 -12.70
CA MET A 28 -9.22 -2.00 -11.39
C MET A 28 -10.46 -1.17 -11.09
N SER A 29 -11.41 -1.76 -10.37
CA SER A 29 -12.50 -1.01 -9.74
C SER A 29 -12.00 -0.25 -8.51
N ASP A 30 -12.71 0.81 -8.10
CA ASP A 30 -12.42 1.54 -6.85
C ASP A 30 -12.38 0.61 -5.63
N THR A 31 -13.26 -0.39 -5.58
CA THR A 31 -13.28 -1.41 -4.51
C THR A 31 -12.00 -2.23 -4.50
N SER A 32 -11.48 -2.60 -5.66
CA SER A 32 -10.23 -3.35 -5.79
C SER A 32 -9.04 -2.49 -5.37
N ILE A 33 -9.00 -1.21 -5.77
CA ILE A 33 -7.96 -0.25 -5.37
C ILE A 33 -7.99 -0.06 -3.85
N ASN A 34 -9.18 0.07 -3.26
CA ASN A 34 -9.34 0.16 -1.82
C ASN A 34 -8.78 -1.08 -1.11
N ARG A 35 -9.04 -2.27 -1.65
CA ARG A 35 -8.55 -3.52 -1.07
C ARG A 35 -7.03 -3.63 -1.11
N TRP A 36 -6.40 -3.24 -2.22
CA TRP A 36 -4.94 -3.20 -2.31
C TRP A 36 -4.35 -2.21 -1.30
N TYR A 37 -4.91 -1.01 -1.21
CA TYR A 37 -4.50 -0.02 -0.20
C TYR A 37 -4.52 -0.59 1.23
N GLU A 38 -5.61 -1.25 1.64
CA GLU A 38 -5.69 -1.83 2.99
C GLU A 38 -4.65 -2.95 3.22
N ILE A 39 -4.32 -3.73 2.18
CA ILE A 39 -3.29 -4.77 2.27
C ILE A 39 -1.91 -4.14 2.50
N GLU A 40 -1.54 -3.13 1.72
CA GLU A 40 -0.23 -2.46 1.86
C GLU A 40 -0.13 -1.72 3.19
N LYS A 41 -1.21 -1.05 3.61
CA LYS A 41 -1.27 -0.40 4.91
C LYS A 41 -1.03 -1.40 6.05
N TYR A 42 -1.73 -2.53 6.02
CA TYR A 42 -1.58 -3.58 7.03
C TYR A 42 -0.15 -4.13 7.08
N ARG A 43 0.49 -4.35 5.92
CA ARG A 43 1.89 -4.79 5.86
C ARG A 43 2.83 -3.81 6.57
N ILE A 44 2.69 -2.51 6.32
CA ILE A 44 3.52 -1.48 6.96
C ILE A 44 3.25 -1.43 8.47
N ASP A 45 1.99 -1.52 8.89
CA ASP A 45 1.63 -1.54 10.30
C ASP A 45 2.30 -2.73 11.02
N GLN A 46 2.36 -3.90 10.37
CA GLN A 46 3.08 -5.07 10.90
C GLN A 46 4.60 -4.87 10.95
N GLU A 47 5.21 -4.34 9.88
CA GLU A 47 6.65 -4.05 9.85
C GLU A 47 7.06 -3.06 10.95
N LEU A 48 6.21 -2.07 11.23
CA LEU A 48 6.42 -1.13 12.32
C LEU A 48 6.29 -1.81 13.69
N GLU A 49 5.28 -2.67 13.89
CA GLU A 49 5.10 -3.41 15.14
C GLU A 49 6.32 -4.30 15.43
N GLU A 50 6.82 -5.03 14.43
CA GLU A 50 8.03 -5.86 14.55
C GLU A 50 9.29 -5.04 14.84
N ALA A 51 9.46 -3.89 14.18
CA ALA A 51 10.58 -3.00 14.41
C ALA A 51 10.56 -2.41 15.83
N VAL A 52 9.38 -2.02 16.32
CA VAL A 52 9.21 -1.54 17.70
C VAL A 52 9.54 -2.63 18.70
N LEU A 53 9.03 -3.85 18.53
CA LEU A 53 9.32 -4.98 19.41
C LEU A 53 10.83 -5.28 19.47
N THR A 54 11.52 -5.21 18.33
CA THR A 54 12.97 -5.44 18.24
C THR A 54 13.79 -4.40 19.02
N ILE A 55 13.33 -3.15 19.15
CA ILE A 55 14.05 -2.10 19.91
C ILE A 55 13.96 -2.35 21.42
N TYR A 56 12.88 -2.95 21.90
CA TYR A 56 12.62 -3.14 23.33
C TYR A 56 13.02 -4.53 23.87
N CYS A 57 13.60 -5.40 23.04
CA CYS A 57 14.11 -6.74 23.39
C CYS A 57 15.63 -6.81 23.25
#